data_AF-A0AAU5L391-F1
#
_entry.id   AF-A0AAU5L391-F1
#
_cell.length_a   1.000
_cell.length_b   1.000
_cell.length_c   1.000
_cell.angle_alpha   90.00
_cell.angle_beta   90.00
_cell.angle_gamma   90.00
#
_symmetry.space_group_name_H-M   'P 1'
#
loop_
_entity.id
_entity.type
_entity.pdbx_description
1 polymer ?
#
loop_
_entity_poly.entity_id
_entity_poly.type
_entity_poly.pdbx_seq_one_letter_code
_entity_poly.pdbx_strand_id
1 'polypeptide(L)'
;MELRADNLLMRDGAALAIDWSHLHQGAAWIAPAFLVPQLIRAGHTAGRAEELIGRATSWSDAPPRAVTSFAVAQAGYWERNSRLPAPPGVPYLRDYQPAWRRSDGPGSPTGPGGADRPTETSRPCRPARP
;
A
#
# COMPACT_ATOMS: atom_id res chain seq x y z
N MET A 1 -1.18 -10.09 0.39
CA MET A 1 -0.59 -8.77 0.68
C MET A 1 -0.95 -7.85 -0.47
N GLU A 2 -1.33 -6.61 -0.18
CA GLU A 2 -1.58 -5.57 -1.18
C GLU A 2 -0.35 -4.66 -1.30
N LEU A 3 0.37 -4.71 -2.43
CA LEU A 3 1.53 -3.86 -2.67
C LEU A 3 1.08 -2.48 -3.17
N ARG A 4 0.89 -1.57 -2.23
CA ARG A 4 0.59 -0.16 -2.51
C ARG A 4 1.78 0.72 -2.17
N ALA A 5 1.85 1.90 -2.79
CA ALA A 5 2.94 2.85 -2.56
C ALA A 5 3.08 3.27 -1.08
N ASP A 6 1.98 3.36 -0.34
CA ASP A 6 1.97 3.67 1.09
C ASP A 6 2.43 2.51 1.98
N ASN A 7 2.48 1.29 1.44
CA ASN A 7 3.01 0.11 2.10
C ASN A 7 4.45 -0.21 1.69
N LEU A 8 5.14 0.74 1.03
CA LEU A 8 6.54 0.62 0.62
C LEU A 8 7.38 1.74 1.24
N LEU A 9 8.32 1.37 2.12
CA LEU A 9 9.32 2.28 2.66
C LEU A 9 10.58 2.20 1.81
N MET A 10 11.04 3.35 1.31
CA MET A 10 12.32 3.43 0.60
C MET A 10 13.45 3.69 1.58
N ARG A 11 14.49 2.86 1.57
CA ARG A 11 15.69 3.03 2.38
C ARG A 11 16.91 2.57 1.60
N ASP A 12 17.92 3.44 1.49
CA ASP A 12 19.23 3.11 0.89
C ASP A 12 19.11 2.47 -0.51
N GLY A 13 18.15 2.94 -1.32
CA GLY A 13 17.87 2.41 -2.66
C GLY A 13 17.04 1.12 -2.71
N ALA A 14 16.68 0.54 -1.57
CA ALA A 14 15.81 -0.63 -1.46
C ALA A 14 14.38 -0.25 -1.03
N ALA A 15 13.41 -1.04 -1.47
CA ALA A 15 12.02 -0.94 -1.03
C ALA A 15 11.72 -2.01 0.03
N LEU A 16 11.17 -1.60 1.17
CA LEU A 16 10.72 -2.47 2.25
C LEU A 16 9.20 -2.50 2.28
N ALA A 17 8.63 -3.69 2.10
CA ALA A 17 7.22 -3.95 2.26
C ALA A 17 6.82 -3.95 3.75
N ILE A 18 5.80 -3.17 4.08
CA ILE A 18 5.17 -3.12 5.42
C ILE A 18 3.70 -3.56 5.33
N ASP A 19 3.00 -3.51 6.46
CA ASP A 19 1.58 -3.91 6.59
C ASP A 19 1.31 -5.36 6.13
N TRP A 20 1.86 -6.31 6.90
CA TRP A 20 1.74 -7.75 6.67
C TRP A 20 0.44 -8.36 7.20
N SER A 21 -0.55 -7.53 7.56
CA SER A 21 -1.80 -7.95 8.18
C SER A 21 -2.68 -8.84 7.27
N HIS A 22 -2.52 -8.72 5.95
CA HIS A 22 -3.28 -9.46 4.95
C HIS A 22 -2.38 -10.33 4.05
N LEU A 23 -1.72 -11.33 4.63
CA LEU A 23 -0.96 -12.33 3.89
C LEU A 23 -1.88 -13.37 3.24
N HIS A 24 -1.59 -13.71 1.98
CA HIS A 24 -2.29 -14.75 1.23
C HIS A 24 -1.27 -15.55 0.42
N GLN A 25 -1.48 -16.86 0.30
CA GLN A 25 -0.75 -17.69 -0.65
C GLN A 25 -1.41 -17.57 -2.03
N GLY A 26 -0.62 -17.33 -3.06
CA GLY A 26 -1.12 -17.12 -4.42
C GLY A 26 -0.02 -17.19 -5.47
N ALA A 27 -0.38 -16.99 -6.73
CA ALA A 27 0.57 -16.97 -7.82
C ALA A 27 1.60 -15.83 -7.64
N ALA A 28 2.87 -16.12 -7.90
CA ALA A 28 3.97 -15.19 -7.63
C ALA A 28 3.85 -13.86 -8.41
N TRP A 29 3.16 -13.86 -9.56
CA TRP A 29 2.90 -12.67 -10.36
C TRP A 29 1.87 -11.71 -9.76
N ILE A 30 1.08 -12.14 -8.76
CA ILE A 30 0.04 -11.29 -8.14
C ILE A 30 0.66 -10.12 -7.39
N ALA A 31 1.78 -10.33 -6.69
CA ALA A 31 2.50 -9.28 -5.98
C ALA A 31 2.90 -8.11 -6.92
N PRO A 32 3.63 -8.35 -8.03
CA PRO A 32 3.91 -7.29 -9.00
C PRO A 32 2.66 -6.71 -9.69
N ALA A 33 1.58 -7.49 -9.86
CA ALA A 33 0.33 -6.98 -10.45
C ALA A 33 -0.28 -5.82 -9.66
N PHE A 34 -0.13 -5.81 -8.33
CA PHE A 34 -0.58 -4.71 -7.47
C PHE A 34 0.16 -3.39 -7.73
N LEU A 35 1.37 -3.42 -8.29
CA LEU A 35 2.17 -2.22 -8.59
C LEU A 35 1.74 -1.53 -9.89
N VAL A 36 1.15 -2.25 -10.83
CA VAL A 36 0.67 -1.68 -12.11
C VAL A 36 -0.26 -0.46 -11.90
N PRO A 37 -1.34 -0.53 -11.10
CA PRO A 37 -2.19 0.62 -10.84
C PRO A 37 -1.47 1.75 -10.07
N GLN A 38 -0.44 1.44 -9.28
CA GLN A 38 0.36 2.46 -8.59
C GLN A 38 1.21 3.27 -9.59
N LEU A 39 1.80 2.59 -10.58
CA LEU A 39 2.56 3.22 -11.65
C LEU A 39 1.66 4.06 -12.57
N ILE A 40 0.45 3.57 -12.87
CA ILE A 40 -0.53 4.35 -13.62
C ILE A 40 -0.90 5.64 -12.87
N ARG A 41 -1.16 5.52 -11.56
CA ARG A 41 -1.44 6.67 -10.70
C ARG A 41 -0.25 7.64 -10.56
N ALA A 42 0.97 7.15 -10.75
CA ALA A 42 2.18 7.98 -10.83
C ALA A 42 2.38 8.64 -12.21
N GLY A 43 1.47 8.44 -13.17
CA GLY A 43 1.47 9.08 -14.49
C GLY A 43 1.95 8.20 -15.64
N HIS A 44 2.24 6.92 -15.43
CA HIS A 44 2.59 6.01 -16.52
C HIS A 44 1.35 5.52 -17.27
N THR A 45 1.52 5.19 -18.57
CA THR A 45 0.49 4.45 -19.31
C THR A 45 0.44 2.99 -18.83
N ALA A 46 -0.69 2.30 -19.05
CA ALA A 46 -0.83 0.90 -18.67
C ALA A 46 0.27 0.01 -19.30
N GLY A 47 0.53 0.17 -20.60
CA GLY A 47 1.59 -0.57 -21.29
C GLY A 47 2.97 -0.29 -20.69
N ARG A 48 3.28 0.98 -20.37
CA ARG A 48 4.57 1.32 -19.74
C ARG A 48 4.69 0.75 -18.33
N ALA A 49 3.60 0.73 -17.57
CA ALA A 49 3.58 0.12 -16.24
C ALA A 49 3.86 -1.39 -16.31
N GLU A 50 3.21 -2.10 -17.23
CA GLU A 50 3.46 -3.53 -17.45
C GLU A 50 4.90 -3.81 -17.91
N GLU A 51 5.46 -2.99 -18.80
CA GLU A 51 6.87 -3.08 -19.20
C GLU A 51 7.84 -2.91 -18.01
N LEU A 52 7.59 -1.91 -17.14
CA LEU A 52 8.44 -1.64 -15.98
C LEU A 52 8.43 -2.83 -15.01
N ILE A 53 7.26 -3.44 -14.81
CA ILE A 53 7.04 -4.61 -13.96
C ILE A 53 7.54 -5.89 -14.61
N GLY A 54 7.63 -5.96 -15.93
CA GLY A 54 8.20 -7.10 -16.67
C GLY A 54 9.64 -7.46 -16.31
N ARG A 55 10.35 -6.58 -15.59
CA ARG A 55 11.68 -6.85 -15.02
C ARG A 55 11.66 -7.73 -13.77
N ALA A 56 10.51 -7.90 -13.13
CA ALA A 56 10.36 -8.79 -11.98
C ALA A 56 10.34 -10.25 -12.45
N THR A 57 11.21 -11.09 -11.89
CA THR A 57 11.29 -12.52 -12.25
C THR A 57 9.95 -13.24 -12.11
N SER A 58 9.13 -12.86 -11.14
CA SER A 58 7.82 -13.47 -10.94
C SER A 58 6.75 -13.03 -11.93
N TRP A 59 7.01 -12.04 -12.80
CA TRP A 59 6.07 -11.56 -13.81
C TRP A 59 6.14 -12.34 -15.13
N SER A 60 7.28 -12.96 -15.44
CA SER A 60 7.50 -13.63 -16.74
C SER A 60 6.47 -14.71 -17.05
N ASP A 61 5.96 -15.38 -16.01
CA ASP A 61 5.06 -16.52 -16.13
C ASP A 61 3.58 -16.10 -15.95
N ALA A 62 3.30 -14.80 -15.88
CA ALA A 62 1.95 -14.28 -15.67
C ALA A 62 1.07 -14.50 -16.92
N PRO A 63 -0.03 -15.28 -16.83
CA PRO A 63 -0.90 -15.47 -17.98
C PRO A 63 -1.62 -14.15 -18.30
N PRO A 64 -1.55 -13.61 -19.53
CA PRO A 64 -2.13 -12.29 -19.84
C PRO A 64 -3.61 -12.16 -19.46
N ARG A 65 -4.41 -13.21 -19.75
CA ARG A 65 -5.83 -13.25 -19.35
C ARG A 65 -6.00 -13.19 -17.83
N ALA A 66 -5.15 -13.86 -17.07
CA ALA A 66 -5.23 -13.86 -15.60
C ALA A 66 -4.86 -12.48 -15.03
N VAL A 67 -3.86 -11.80 -15.61
CA VAL A 67 -3.51 -10.41 -15.25
C VAL A 67 -4.69 -9.48 -15.50
N THR A 68 -5.32 -9.54 -16.67
CA THR A 68 -6.50 -8.73 -16.97
C THR A 68 -7.66 -9.04 -16.03
N SER A 69 -7.98 -10.32 -15.80
CA SER A 69 -9.05 -10.71 -14.87
C SER A 69 -8.78 -10.24 -13.44
N PHE A 70 -7.53 -10.34 -12.99
CA PHE A 70 -7.12 -9.83 -11.69
C PHE A 70 -7.27 -8.31 -11.59
N ALA A 71 -6.84 -7.56 -12.60
CA ALA A 71 -7.00 -6.11 -12.64
C ALA A 71 -8.48 -5.68 -12.58
N VAL A 72 -9.36 -6.36 -13.33
CA VAL A 72 -10.81 -6.11 -13.29
C VAL A 72 -11.40 -6.43 -11.91
N ALA A 73 -11.05 -7.59 -11.34
CA ALA A 73 -11.51 -7.98 -10.01
C ALA A 73 -11.04 -6.99 -8.93
N GLN A 74 -9.79 -6.55 -9.01
CA GLN A 74 -9.21 -5.59 -8.08
C GLN A 74 -9.88 -4.22 -8.15
N ALA A 75 -10.09 -3.71 -9.37
CA ALA A 75 -10.80 -2.46 -9.58
C ALA A 75 -12.23 -2.53 -9.04
N GLY A 76 -12.96 -3.63 -9.35
CA GLY A 76 -14.30 -3.86 -8.81
C GLY A 76 -14.33 -3.98 -7.28
N TYR A 77 -13.34 -4.64 -6.69
CA TYR A 77 -13.21 -4.76 -5.24
C TYR A 77 -13.01 -3.39 -4.58
N TRP A 78 -12.05 -2.58 -5.06
CA TRP A 78 -11.83 -1.25 -4.50
C TRP A 78 -13.05 -0.34 -4.67
N GLU A 79 -13.67 -0.39 -5.84
CA GLU A 79 -14.83 0.44 -6.15
C GLU A 79 -16.07 0.05 -5.32
N ARG A 80 -16.25 -1.25 -5.03
CA ARG A 80 -17.25 -1.72 -4.06
C ARG A 80 -16.92 -1.23 -2.65
N ASN A 81 -15.68 -1.41 -2.18
CA ASN A 81 -15.30 -1.04 -0.81
C ASN A 81 -15.29 0.46 -0.56
N SER A 82 -15.16 1.28 -1.60
CA SER A 82 -15.25 2.74 -1.52
C SER A 82 -16.65 3.22 -1.14
N ARG A 83 -17.69 2.42 -1.41
CA ARG A 83 -19.11 2.71 -1.10
C ARG A 83 -19.60 2.16 0.23
N LEU A 84 -18.83 1.30 0.89
CA LEU A 84 -19.23 0.72 2.16
C LEU A 84 -19.03 1.73 3.32
N PRO A 85 -19.86 1.68 4.38
CA PRO A 85 -19.62 2.47 5.58
C PRO A 85 -18.26 2.13 6.23
N ALA A 86 -17.83 2.97 7.19
CA ALA A 86 -16.65 2.65 8.00
C ALA A 86 -16.84 1.30 8.72
N PRO A 87 -15.80 0.43 8.78
CA PRO A 87 -15.90 -0.81 9.53
C PRO A 87 -16.18 -0.55 11.02
N PRO A 88 -16.98 -1.40 11.69
CA PRO A 88 -17.17 -1.32 13.14
C PRO A 88 -15.83 -1.40 13.88
N GLY A 89 -15.59 -0.52 14.85
CA GLY A 89 -14.36 -0.49 15.65
C GLY A 89 -13.26 0.45 15.12
N VAL A 90 -13.41 1.03 13.93
CA VAL A 90 -12.50 2.05 13.38
C VAL A 90 -13.29 3.24 12.78
N PRO A 91 -14.09 3.96 13.59
CA PRO A 91 -15.06 4.94 13.09
C PRO A 91 -14.42 6.11 12.33
N TYR A 92 -13.20 6.51 12.69
CA TYR A 92 -12.45 7.59 12.03
C TYR A 92 -11.69 7.15 10.78
N LEU A 93 -11.75 5.86 10.40
CA LEU A 93 -11.02 5.36 9.24
C LEU A 93 -11.33 6.22 8.01
N ARG A 94 -12.62 6.52 7.77
CA ARG A 94 -13.08 7.28 6.59
C ARG A 94 -12.66 8.75 6.58
N ASP A 95 -12.22 9.30 7.69
CA ASP A 95 -11.67 10.67 7.77
C ASP A 95 -10.18 10.72 7.36
N TYR A 96 -9.48 9.57 7.30
CA TYR A 96 -8.04 9.48 7.03
C TYR A 96 -7.53 9.19 5.60
N GLN A 97 -8.17 8.46 4.69
CA GLN A 97 -9.46 8.82 4.16
C GLN A 97 -9.28 9.78 2.92
N PRO A 98 -9.86 10.98 2.89
CA PRO A 98 -9.75 11.93 1.76
C PRO A 98 -8.34 12.24 1.21
N ALA A 99 -7.26 12.10 2.00
CA ALA A 99 -5.88 12.31 1.56
C ALA A 99 -5.43 11.36 0.42
N TRP A 100 -5.92 10.11 0.37
CA TRP A 100 -5.62 9.17 -0.72
C TRP A 100 -6.45 9.40 -1.99
N ARG A 101 -7.56 10.13 -1.86
CA ARG A 101 -8.45 10.42 -2.99
C ARG A 101 -7.92 11.57 -3.84
N ARG A 102 -7.02 12.40 -3.29
CA ARG A 102 -6.47 13.63 -3.89
C ARG A 102 -4.95 13.69 -4.02
N SER A 103 -4.20 12.64 -3.71
CA SER A 103 -2.74 12.67 -3.83
C SER A 103 -2.30 12.62 -5.30
N ASP A 104 -2.48 13.74 -5.99
CA ASP A 104 -1.69 14.21 -7.12
C ASP A 104 -0.30 14.60 -6.59
N GLY A 105 0.73 13.83 -6.91
CA GLY A 105 2.15 14.20 -6.73
C GLY A 105 2.62 14.50 -5.29
N PRO A 106 3.95 14.64 -5.07
CA PRO A 106 4.51 14.77 -3.73
C PRO A 106 4.39 16.23 -3.25
N GLY A 107 3.34 16.51 -2.48
CA GLY A 107 3.28 17.66 -1.59
C GLY A 107 3.42 17.18 -0.16
N SER A 108 4.61 17.34 0.43
CA SER A 108 4.83 17.10 1.86
C SER A 108 3.81 17.89 2.70
N PRO A 109 3.09 17.27 3.64
CA PRO A 109 2.35 18.05 4.62
C PRO A 109 3.36 18.69 5.58
N THR A 110 3.54 20.00 5.46
CA THR A 110 4.02 20.82 6.57
C THR A 110 3.03 20.66 7.73
N GLY A 111 3.43 19.90 8.75
CA GLY A 111 2.64 19.72 9.96
C GLY A 111 2.42 21.05 10.67
N PRO A 112 1.28 21.24 11.35
CA PRO A 112 1.08 22.42 12.18
C PRO A 112 2.07 22.40 13.34
N GLY A 113 2.62 23.58 13.62
CA GLY A 113 3.61 23.83 14.66
C GLY A 113 3.18 23.37 16.05
N GLY A 114 4.20 23.28 16.90
CA GLY A 114 4.18 22.58 18.17
C GLY A 114 3.03 22.92 19.11
N ALA A 115 2.58 21.88 19.81
CA ALA A 115 2.08 21.97 21.17
C ALA A 115 2.56 20.72 21.92
N ASP A 116 2.95 20.92 23.16
CA ASP A 116 3.81 20.09 23.99
C ASP A 116 3.42 18.60 24.10
N ARG A 117 4.43 17.73 23.98
CA ARG A 117 4.37 16.37 24.54
C ARG A 117 5.06 16.39 25.91
N PRO A 118 4.38 16.00 27.02
CA PRO A 118 5.07 15.81 28.28
C PRO A 118 6.03 14.63 28.18
N THR A 119 7.23 14.83 28.73
CA THR A 119 8.30 13.85 28.89
C THR A 119 7.82 12.69 29.76
N GLU A 120 7.53 11.53 29.18
CA GLU A 120 7.32 10.31 29.95
C GLU A 120 8.66 9.62 30.21
N THR A 121 9.05 9.71 31.47
CA THR A 121 10.25 9.18 32.11
C THR A 121 10.47 7.69 31.82
N SER A 122 11.70 7.34 31.45
CA SER A 122 12.21 5.98 31.25
C SER A 122 11.78 5.02 32.37
N ARG A 123 10.98 3.99 32.05
CA ARG A 123 10.78 2.83 32.91
C ARG A 123 11.90 1.81 32.67
N PRO A 124 12.62 1.33 33.70
CA PRO A 124 13.63 0.29 33.51
C PRO A 124 12.99 -1.07 33.23
N CYS A 125 13.61 -1.81 32.31
CA CYS A 125 13.23 -3.15 31.90
C CYS A 125 13.35 -4.13 33.07
N ARG A 126 12.27 -4.86 33.40
CA ARG A 126 12.28 -5.88 34.44
C ARG A 126 12.81 -7.20 33.85
N PRO A 127 13.78 -7.89 34.47
CA PRO A 127 14.24 -9.18 33.95
C PRO A 127 13.18 -10.27 34.16
N ALA A 128 13.09 -11.17 33.17
CA ALA A 128 12.26 -12.36 33.21
C ALA A 128 12.72 -13.30 34.34
N ARG A 129 11.76 -13.87 35.08
CA ARG A 129 12.02 -14.89 36.10
C ARG A 129 12.25 -16.27 35.45
N PRO A 130 13.04 -17.13 36.10
CA PRO A 130 13.48 -18.42 35.56
C PRO A 130 12.35 -19.45 35.42
#